data_AF-A0A1Q3WXK7-F1
#
_entry.id   AF-A0A1Q3WXK7-F1
#
_cell.length_a   1.000
_cell.length_b   1.000
_cell.length_c   1.000
_cell.angle_alpha   90.00
_cell.angle_beta   90.00
_cell.angle_gamma   90.00
#
_symmetry.space_group_name_H-M   'P 1'
#
loop_
_entity.id
_entity.type
_entity.pdbx_description
1 polymer ?
#
loop_
_entity_poly.entity_id
_entity_poly.type
_entity_poly.pdbx_seq_one_letter_code
_entity_poly.pdbx_strand_id
1 'polypeptide(L)'
;MKPTPTYQTLALPARITFTPAVVGLKLLISFMMASLFLLTSCKKETEVNPSGSLTANAGPDQSVQVGQTVNLDGSASNDSQGKPLSYQWTLVRKPAKSTVTLSDAASFKPTFKPDEIGEYELELAVTSTNGKSTDKVLITASVAEPLAITANITVKTTLIDRVLNPDLPDYIVTKSIDVNNELTINPGVVIAFERDVRMNVNDGGGLLIAKGTAENKIKFVGVQKTKGYWIGVSLYSGSNANTMEYVEVMHAGSRTVYSTTKAALFMSGGSRAQIALKNCLFSQNDGYGLYVLDGGILREFAQNSFTSNTEAGILLNAENVAKLDAASTFTGGNGRNIVDITPSGIKGTNEVAWNGFNDKTPYRISGDFSVDAGWKLAPGVTIEMNRDAVIRVNTAGYLSAKGTTTNKIVFTGADRTTPSWKGIICYSQDSKNELEYAEVSNAGSSVIVSAKKASIAIYGTKALMSVKNTKISGSGGYGVFVSYGASANTDLSTANTFEANAQTNVLIEK
;
A
#
# COMPACT_ATOMS: atom_id res chain seq x y z
N MET A 1 -13.13 50.24 -7.68
CA MET A 1 -12.88 50.76 -6.33
C MET A 1 -13.84 50.09 -5.34
N LYS A 2 -13.29 49.33 -4.38
CA LYS A 2 -13.88 48.94 -3.09
C LYS A 2 -12.68 48.51 -2.21
N PRO A 3 -12.62 48.85 -0.91
CA PRO A 3 -11.38 48.78 -0.15
C PRO A 3 -11.07 47.40 0.44
N THR A 4 -9.77 47.13 0.58
CA THR A 4 -9.18 45.96 1.25
C THR A 4 -9.31 46.07 2.78
N PRO A 5 -9.54 44.97 3.53
CA PRO A 5 -9.47 44.99 4.99
C PRO A 5 -8.03 44.91 5.50
N THR A 6 -7.68 45.77 6.45
CA THR A 6 -6.39 45.78 7.15
C THR A 6 -6.44 44.81 8.34
N TYR A 7 -5.48 43.89 8.45
CA TYR A 7 -5.34 43.05 9.65
C TYR A 7 -4.39 43.71 10.67
N GLN A 8 -4.88 43.95 11.89
CA GLN A 8 -4.05 44.37 13.02
C GLN A 8 -3.33 43.18 13.65
N THR A 9 -2.03 43.31 13.87
CA THR A 9 -1.21 42.40 14.67
C THR A 9 -1.46 42.61 16.16
N LEU A 10 -1.90 41.56 16.86
CA LEU A 10 -2.06 41.55 18.31
C LEU A 10 -0.83 40.93 18.98
N ALA A 11 -0.18 41.68 19.86
CA ALA A 11 1.02 41.24 20.57
C ALA A 11 0.68 40.41 21.82
N LEU A 12 1.46 39.34 22.05
CA LEU A 12 1.39 38.50 23.25
C LEU A 12 2.17 39.14 24.42
N PRO A 13 1.60 39.22 25.65
CA PRO A 13 2.36 39.55 26.85
C PRO A 13 3.17 38.35 27.39
N ALA A 14 4.09 38.66 28.31
CA ALA A 14 5.27 37.84 28.59
C ALA A 14 5.10 36.68 29.59
N ARG A 15 6.15 35.86 29.67
CA ARG A 15 6.33 34.72 30.59
C ARG A 15 6.19 35.11 32.06
N ILE A 16 5.65 34.19 32.86
CA ILE A 16 5.76 34.20 34.33
C ILE A 16 6.88 33.24 34.74
N THR A 17 7.84 33.71 35.54
CA THR A 17 8.87 32.92 36.20
C THR A 17 8.70 33.01 37.71
N PHE A 18 8.67 31.87 38.41
CA PHE A 18 8.64 31.80 39.87
C PHE A 18 10.06 31.64 40.44
N THR A 19 10.36 32.40 41.49
CA THR A 19 11.54 32.23 42.35
C THR A 19 11.08 32.18 43.82
N PRO A 20 11.58 31.25 44.64
CA PRO A 20 11.23 31.18 46.07
C PRO A 20 12.06 32.16 46.89
N ALA A 21 11.49 32.66 47.99
CA ALA A 21 12.18 33.48 48.98
C ALA A 21 12.29 32.75 50.33
N VAL A 22 13.44 32.89 51.01
CA VAL A 22 13.76 32.25 52.31
C VAL A 22 14.21 33.31 53.32
N VAL A 23 13.47 33.44 54.44
CA VAL A 23 13.69 34.32 55.62
C VAL A 23 12.86 33.73 56.79
N GLY A 24 13.18 33.76 58.10
CA GLY A 24 14.34 34.24 58.86
C GLY A 24 14.01 35.28 59.95
N LEU A 25 14.47 35.26 61.21
CA LEU A 25 15.10 34.22 62.05
C LEU A 25 15.08 34.70 63.53
N LYS A 26 14.74 33.82 64.51
CA LYS A 26 14.77 34.08 65.99
C LYS A 26 13.70 35.08 66.52
N LEU A 27 13.32 35.12 67.80
CA LEU A 27 13.99 34.73 69.07
C LEU A 27 13.01 34.19 70.16
N LEU A 28 13.57 33.72 71.28
CA LEU A 28 13.01 32.99 72.45
C LEU A 28 11.92 33.70 73.28
N ILE A 29 11.17 32.92 74.09
CA ILE A 29 11.23 32.91 75.58
C ILE A 29 10.58 31.63 76.15
N SER A 30 11.10 31.15 77.29
CA SER A 30 10.68 29.92 77.99
C SER A 30 9.83 30.24 79.22
N PHE A 31 8.88 29.36 79.57
CA PHE A 31 8.50 29.15 80.97
C PHE A 31 8.09 27.70 81.22
N MET A 32 8.55 27.15 82.35
CA MET A 32 8.34 25.78 82.80
C MET A 32 7.71 25.82 84.19
N MET A 33 6.62 25.08 84.42
CA MET A 33 6.29 24.65 85.77
C MET A 33 5.47 23.35 85.75
N ALA A 34 5.80 22.46 86.68
CA ALA A 34 5.15 21.17 86.86
C ALA A 34 4.30 21.17 88.14
N SER A 35 3.24 20.38 88.16
CA SER A 35 2.59 19.96 89.40
C SER A 35 1.93 18.60 89.25
N LEU A 36 2.41 17.65 90.06
CA LEU A 36 1.98 16.26 90.17
C LEU A 36 0.77 16.15 91.11
N PHE A 37 -0.22 15.32 90.76
CA PHE A 37 -1.21 14.80 91.72
C PHE A 37 -1.44 13.30 91.50
N LEU A 38 -1.69 12.58 92.59
CA LEU A 38 -1.64 11.11 92.68
C LEU A 38 -3.01 10.47 92.94
N LEU A 39 -3.23 9.33 92.28
CA LEU A 39 -3.98 8.13 92.73
C LEU A 39 -5.51 8.20 92.98
N THR A 40 -6.26 7.50 92.10
CA THR A 40 -7.23 6.41 92.42
C THR A 40 -7.35 5.54 91.14
N SER A 41 -6.95 4.26 91.10
CA SER A 41 -7.53 3.04 91.69
C SER A 41 -8.89 2.62 91.09
N CYS A 42 -8.93 1.38 90.56
CA CYS A 42 -10.07 0.67 89.93
C CYS A 42 -10.59 1.26 88.59
N LYS A 43 -10.94 0.46 87.56
CA LYS A 43 -11.10 -0.99 87.41
C LYS A 43 -10.46 -1.46 86.08
N LYS A 44 -10.19 -2.77 85.99
CA LYS A 44 -9.79 -3.44 84.75
C LYS A 44 -10.97 -3.48 83.77
N GLU A 45 -11.11 -2.48 82.92
CA GLU A 45 -11.85 -2.63 81.66
C GLU A 45 -10.95 -3.35 80.66
N THR A 46 -11.52 -4.33 79.96
CA THR A 46 -10.87 -4.95 78.81
C THR A 46 -10.77 -3.91 77.70
N GLU A 47 -9.56 -3.47 77.38
CA GLU A 47 -9.31 -2.80 76.10
C GLU A 47 -9.89 -3.69 75.00
N VAL A 48 -10.87 -3.14 74.27
CA VAL A 48 -11.38 -3.78 73.07
C VAL A 48 -10.25 -3.72 72.05
N ASN A 49 -9.55 -4.85 71.92
CA ASN A 49 -8.54 -5.13 70.90
C ASN A 49 -8.99 -4.46 69.59
N PRO A 50 -8.19 -3.56 68.98
CA PRO A 50 -8.67 -2.73 67.87
C PRO A 50 -9.21 -3.64 66.77
N SER A 51 -10.51 -3.50 66.50
CA SER A 51 -11.19 -4.18 65.39
C SER A 51 -10.39 -3.91 64.14
N GLY A 52 -9.77 -4.96 63.58
CA GLY A 52 -8.84 -4.82 62.45
C GLY A 52 -9.56 -4.13 61.30
N SER A 53 -9.11 -2.94 60.92
CA SER A 53 -9.67 -2.23 59.79
C SER A 53 -9.15 -2.85 58.51
N LEU A 54 -10.06 -3.26 57.63
CA LEU A 54 -9.77 -3.78 56.30
C LEU A 54 -10.14 -2.73 55.25
N THR A 55 -9.18 -2.31 54.45
CA THR A 55 -9.35 -1.29 53.41
C THR A 55 -9.03 -1.92 52.05
N ALA A 56 -10.06 -2.07 51.22
CA ALA A 56 -9.87 -2.33 49.80
C ALA A 56 -9.36 -1.05 49.11
N ASN A 57 -8.53 -1.21 48.08
CA ASN A 57 -8.06 -0.14 47.22
C ASN A 57 -8.00 -0.69 45.79
N ALA A 58 -8.88 -0.23 44.91
CA ALA A 58 -9.00 -0.67 43.52
C ALA A 58 -8.01 0.05 42.57
N GLY A 59 -7.21 0.96 43.10
CA GLY A 59 -6.37 1.87 42.32
C GLY A 59 -7.16 3.07 41.76
N PRO A 60 -6.47 4.02 41.12
CA PRO A 60 -7.10 5.19 40.53
C PRO A 60 -7.86 4.85 39.25
N ASP A 61 -8.88 5.65 38.95
CA ASP A 61 -9.61 5.64 37.67
C ASP A 61 -8.64 5.78 36.48
N GLN A 62 -8.97 5.11 35.37
CA GLN A 62 -8.11 5.04 34.18
C GLN A 62 -8.85 5.49 32.93
N SER A 63 -8.18 6.27 32.09
CA SER A 63 -8.64 6.59 30.73
C SER A 63 -7.78 5.82 29.73
N VAL A 64 -8.44 5.04 28.86
CA VAL A 64 -7.77 4.10 27.93
C VAL A 64 -8.44 4.11 26.55
N GLN A 65 -7.74 3.62 25.54
CA GLN A 65 -8.33 3.35 24.23
C GLN A 65 -9.06 2.00 24.22
N VAL A 66 -10.10 1.86 23.40
CA VAL A 66 -10.70 0.55 23.08
C VAL A 66 -9.61 -0.40 22.55
N GLY A 67 -9.57 -1.63 23.07
CA GLY A 67 -8.58 -2.67 22.80
C GLY A 67 -7.32 -2.62 23.67
N GLN A 68 -7.05 -1.51 24.35
CA GLN A 68 -5.87 -1.35 25.21
C GLN A 68 -5.96 -2.25 26.44
N THR A 69 -4.86 -2.91 26.81
CA THR A 69 -4.81 -3.69 28.06
C THR A 69 -4.86 -2.76 29.27
N VAL A 70 -5.96 -2.84 30.01
CA VAL A 70 -6.12 -2.24 31.35
C VAL A 70 -5.44 -3.16 32.35
N ASN A 71 -4.62 -2.58 33.23
CA ASN A 71 -4.03 -3.30 34.36
C ASN A 71 -4.69 -2.77 35.64
N LEU A 72 -5.36 -3.66 36.38
CA LEU A 72 -5.95 -3.36 37.67
C LEU A 72 -4.93 -3.66 38.76
N ASP A 73 -4.97 -2.93 39.89
CA ASP A 73 -3.98 -3.13 40.94
C ASP A 73 -4.58 -2.98 42.34
N GLY A 74 -4.94 -4.12 42.91
CA GLY A 74 -5.46 -4.23 44.28
C GLY A 74 -4.37 -4.25 45.36
N SER A 75 -3.07 -4.21 44.99
CA SER A 75 -1.97 -4.47 45.96
C SER A 75 -1.78 -3.39 47.03
N ALA A 76 -2.44 -2.24 46.89
CA ALA A 76 -2.51 -1.20 47.92
C ALA A 76 -3.63 -1.45 48.97
N SER A 77 -4.40 -2.53 48.84
CA SER A 77 -5.36 -2.98 49.84
C SER A 77 -4.63 -3.49 51.09
N ASN A 78 -5.17 -3.22 52.29
CA ASN A 78 -4.49 -3.54 53.54
C ASN A 78 -5.45 -3.98 54.65
N ASP A 79 -4.98 -4.90 55.49
CA ASP A 79 -5.55 -5.21 56.79
C ASP A 79 -4.62 -4.62 57.88
N SER A 80 -5.16 -3.85 58.83
CA SER A 80 -4.35 -3.16 59.84
C SER A 80 -3.60 -4.09 60.81
N GLN A 81 -3.92 -5.38 60.83
CA GLN A 81 -3.23 -6.42 61.60
C GLN A 81 -2.34 -7.32 60.72
N GLY A 82 -2.13 -6.95 59.44
CA GLY A 82 -1.28 -7.69 58.50
C GLY A 82 -1.81 -9.07 58.12
N LYS A 83 -3.13 -9.30 58.21
CA LYS A 83 -3.74 -10.59 57.85
C LYS A 83 -3.72 -10.80 56.32
N PRO A 84 -3.57 -12.06 55.84
CA PRO A 84 -3.69 -12.35 54.42
C PRO A 84 -5.02 -11.87 53.82
N LEU A 85 -4.97 -11.45 52.56
CA LEU A 85 -6.10 -10.89 51.82
C LEU A 85 -6.47 -11.81 50.66
N SER A 86 -7.76 -12.10 50.51
CA SER A 86 -8.34 -12.70 49.31
C SER A 86 -9.02 -11.61 48.47
N TYR A 87 -8.78 -11.63 47.16
CA TYR A 87 -9.29 -10.62 46.22
C TYR A 87 -10.40 -11.22 45.36
N GLN A 88 -11.38 -10.41 45.00
CA GLN A 88 -12.40 -10.75 44.01
C GLN A 88 -12.84 -9.49 43.27
N TRP A 89 -12.48 -9.40 42.00
CA TRP A 89 -12.92 -8.34 41.10
C TRP A 89 -14.25 -8.69 40.45
N THR A 90 -15.13 -7.71 40.30
CA THR A 90 -16.43 -7.83 39.62
C THR A 90 -16.62 -6.66 38.66
N LEU A 91 -17.00 -6.95 37.42
CA LEU A 91 -17.37 -5.92 36.44
C LEU A 91 -18.84 -5.53 36.66
N VAL A 92 -19.06 -4.43 37.38
CA VAL A 92 -20.38 -3.98 37.85
C VAL A 92 -21.19 -3.33 36.74
N ARG A 93 -20.52 -2.54 35.88
CA ARG A 93 -21.12 -1.83 34.75
C ARG A 93 -20.17 -1.86 33.57
N LYS A 94 -20.73 -2.00 32.36
CA LYS A 94 -20.01 -1.97 31.07
C LYS A 94 -20.97 -1.51 29.97
N PRO A 95 -20.47 -1.08 28.79
CA PRO A 95 -21.32 -0.81 27.62
C PRO A 95 -22.19 -2.02 27.26
N ALA A 96 -23.42 -1.78 26.79
CA ALA A 96 -24.42 -2.85 26.62
C ALA A 96 -24.00 -3.96 25.65
N LYS A 97 -23.17 -3.63 24.64
CA LYS A 97 -22.63 -4.58 23.65
C LYS A 97 -21.35 -5.28 24.09
N SER A 98 -20.71 -4.81 25.15
CA SER A 98 -19.45 -5.37 25.63
C SER A 98 -19.63 -6.83 26.04
N THR A 99 -18.62 -7.64 25.73
CA THR A 99 -18.51 -9.08 26.04
C THR A 99 -17.30 -9.40 26.92
N VAL A 100 -16.56 -8.37 27.37
CA VAL A 100 -15.27 -8.53 28.03
C VAL A 100 -15.33 -9.31 29.34
N THR A 101 -14.25 -10.06 29.60
CA THR A 101 -13.96 -10.76 30.86
C THR A 101 -12.59 -10.34 31.42
N LEU A 102 -12.39 -10.55 32.72
CA LEU A 102 -11.09 -10.37 33.38
C LEU A 102 -10.20 -11.60 33.16
N SER A 103 -8.87 -11.42 33.09
CA SER A 103 -7.91 -12.51 32.94
C SER A 103 -7.87 -13.47 34.13
N ASP A 104 -7.88 -12.94 35.35
CA ASP A 104 -8.12 -13.67 36.60
C ASP A 104 -8.75 -12.73 37.62
N ALA A 105 -10.04 -12.93 37.90
CA ALA A 105 -10.79 -12.09 38.83
C ALA A 105 -10.40 -12.29 40.29
N ALA A 106 -9.69 -13.36 40.66
CA ALA A 106 -9.19 -13.61 42.01
C ALA A 106 -7.76 -13.07 42.23
N SER A 107 -7.10 -12.63 41.17
CA SER A 107 -5.78 -11.99 41.24
C SER A 107 -5.85 -10.61 41.90
N PHE A 108 -4.78 -10.21 42.58
CA PHE A 108 -4.58 -8.82 43.02
C PHE A 108 -4.18 -7.89 41.87
N LYS A 109 -3.77 -8.43 40.70
CA LYS A 109 -3.51 -7.67 39.47
C LYS A 109 -4.14 -8.36 38.24
N PRO A 110 -5.48 -8.32 38.08
CA PRO A 110 -6.14 -8.73 36.84
C PRO A 110 -5.84 -7.77 35.69
N THR A 111 -6.11 -8.23 34.49
CA THR A 111 -6.10 -7.42 33.26
C THR A 111 -7.36 -7.66 32.44
N PHE A 112 -7.75 -6.68 31.63
CA PHE A 112 -8.79 -6.84 30.60
C PHE A 112 -8.56 -5.86 29.44
N LYS A 113 -9.35 -5.98 28.37
CA LYS A 113 -9.31 -5.08 27.21
C LYS A 113 -10.72 -4.56 26.92
N PRO A 114 -11.03 -3.28 27.15
CA PRO A 114 -12.30 -2.70 26.73
C PRO A 114 -12.56 -2.96 25.25
N ASP A 115 -13.74 -3.44 24.90
CA ASP A 115 -14.16 -3.84 23.56
C ASP A 115 -15.18 -2.86 22.93
N GLU A 116 -15.70 -1.93 23.71
CA GLU A 116 -16.68 -0.92 23.34
C GLU A 116 -16.31 0.44 23.96
N ILE A 117 -16.85 1.52 23.39
CA ILE A 117 -16.66 2.88 23.91
C ILE A 117 -17.54 3.07 25.14
N GLY A 118 -17.02 3.71 26.19
CA GLY A 118 -17.77 4.13 27.36
C GLY A 118 -17.13 3.69 28.68
N GLU A 119 -17.95 3.69 29.73
CA GLU A 119 -17.51 3.44 31.09
C GLU A 119 -17.65 1.98 31.50
N TYR A 120 -16.56 1.44 32.04
CA TYR A 120 -16.49 0.15 32.71
C TYR A 120 -16.25 0.41 34.20
N GLU A 121 -17.22 0.12 35.05
CA GLU A 121 -17.08 0.25 36.51
C GLU A 121 -16.74 -1.13 37.08
N LEU A 122 -15.62 -1.23 37.79
CA LEU A 122 -15.19 -2.46 38.44
C LEU A 122 -15.16 -2.26 39.96
N GLU A 123 -15.59 -3.29 40.68
CA GLU A 123 -15.51 -3.35 42.13
C GLU A 123 -14.48 -4.40 42.53
N LEU A 124 -13.51 -4.00 43.33
CA LEU A 124 -12.63 -4.89 44.06
C LEU A 124 -13.25 -5.19 45.41
N ALA A 125 -13.61 -6.45 45.65
CA ALA A 125 -13.89 -6.96 46.98
C ALA A 125 -12.64 -7.61 47.57
N VAL A 126 -12.28 -7.20 48.79
CA VAL A 126 -11.21 -7.81 49.59
C VAL A 126 -11.81 -8.46 50.82
N THR A 127 -11.40 -9.70 51.11
CA THR A 127 -11.85 -10.45 52.29
C THR A 127 -10.66 -10.91 53.13
N SER A 128 -10.78 -10.82 54.45
CA SER A 128 -9.84 -11.39 55.42
C SER A 128 -10.58 -11.93 56.63
N THR A 129 -9.88 -12.45 57.64
CA THR A 129 -10.50 -12.92 58.90
C THR A 129 -11.24 -11.80 59.65
N ASN A 130 -10.90 -10.55 59.36
CA ASN A 130 -11.47 -9.36 59.99
C ASN A 130 -12.72 -8.82 59.26
N GLY A 131 -13.13 -9.43 58.13
CA GLY A 131 -14.35 -9.08 57.40
C GLY A 131 -14.16 -8.92 55.90
N LYS A 132 -15.05 -8.14 55.28
CA LYS A 132 -15.03 -7.79 53.84
C LYS A 132 -15.00 -6.27 53.67
N SER A 133 -14.21 -5.80 52.72
CA SER A 133 -14.13 -4.40 52.29
C SER A 133 -14.27 -4.33 50.76
N THR A 134 -14.75 -3.22 50.23
CA THR A 134 -14.99 -3.03 48.79
C THR A 134 -14.57 -1.64 48.35
N ASP A 135 -13.94 -1.54 47.20
CA ASP A 135 -13.58 -0.29 46.54
C ASP A 135 -13.87 -0.37 45.03
N LYS A 136 -14.03 0.77 44.36
CA LYS A 136 -14.39 0.83 42.94
C LYS A 136 -13.39 1.64 42.13
N VAL A 137 -13.23 1.23 40.88
CA VAL A 137 -12.44 1.95 39.87
C VAL A 137 -13.25 2.09 38.59
N LEU A 138 -13.27 3.31 38.05
CA LEU A 138 -13.90 3.64 36.78
C LEU A 138 -12.85 3.63 35.66
N ILE A 139 -13.13 2.85 34.62
CA ILE A 139 -12.29 2.78 33.42
C ILE A 139 -13.08 3.40 32.26
N THR A 140 -12.63 4.56 31.80
CA THR A 140 -13.23 5.28 30.67
C THR A 140 -12.52 4.88 29.37
N ALA A 141 -13.19 4.06 28.55
CA ALA A 141 -12.71 3.65 27.25
C ALA A 141 -13.17 4.63 26.15
N SER A 142 -12.22 5.17 25.39
CA SER A 142 -12.48 6.12 24.30
C SER A 142 -11.92 5.65 22.96
N VAL A 143 -12.32 6.34 21.88
CA VAL A 143 -11.69 6.18 20.56
C VAL A 143 -10.42 7.02 20.53
N ALA A 144 -9.36 6.47 19.94
CA ALA A 144 -8.16 7.26 19.65
C ALA A 144 -8.45 8.28 18.54
N GLU A 145 -8.21 9.57 18.81
CA GLU A 145 -8.29 10.58 17.76
C GLU A 145 -7.01 10.60 16.90
N PRO A 146 -7.13 10.61 15.56
CA PRO A 146 -5.99 10.70 14.66
C PRO A 146 -5.30 12.07 14.76
N LEU A 147 -3.98 12.08 14.64
CA LEU A 147 -3.23 13.34 14.54
C LEU A 147 -3.34 13.95 13.13
N ALA A 148 -3.72 15.23 13.07
CA ALA A 148 -3.76 15.96 11.82
C ALA A 148 -2.35 16.28 11.30
N ILE A 149 -2.00 15.76 10.12
CA ILE A 149 -0.84 16.19 9.34
C ILE A 149 -1.28 17.38 8.48
N THR A 150 -0.81 18.57 8.84
CA THR A 150 -1.30 19.85 8.30
C THR A 150 -0.22 20.66 7.55
N ALA A 151 1.02 20.16 7.52
CA ALA A 151 2.18 20.85 6.99
C ALA A 151 3.13 19.89 6.23
N ASN A 152 3.96 20.47 5.37
CA ASN A 152 4.94 19.75 4.56
C ASN A 152 6.06 19.13 5.43
N ILE A 153 6.55 17.96 5.03
CA ILE A 153 7.67 17.27 5.69
C ILE A 153 8.97 17.90 5.18
N THR A 154 9.51 18.85 5.96
CA THR A 154 10.75 19.60 5.65
C THR A 154 11.94 19.16 6.49
N VAL A 155 11.71 18.36 7.53
CA VAL A 155 12.71 17.72 8.39
C VAL A 155 12.43 16.21 8.45
N LYS A 156 13.45 15.40 8.77
CA LYS A 156 13.30 13.97 9.02
C LYS A 156 12.18 13.73 10.04
N THR A 157 11.14 13.02 9.60
CA THR A 157 9.91 12.79 10.37
C THR A 157 9.60 11.30 10.39
N THR A 158 9.30 10.76 11.57
CA THR A 158 8.89 9.37 11.75
C THR A 158 7.44 9.33 12.25
N LEU A 159 6.58 8.66 11.50
CA LEU A 159 5.21 8.34 11.92
C LEU A 159 5.22 6.98 12.63
N ILE A 160 4.64 6.94 13.82
CA ILE A 160 4.54 5.76 14.68
C ILE A 160 3.10 5.28 14.74
N ASP A 161 2.90 3.99 14.96
CA ASP A 161 1.59 3.43 15.32
C ASP A 161 1.19 3.97 16.71
N ARG A 162 -0.06 4.44 16.81
CA ARG A 162 -0.69 5.14 17.95
C ARG A 162 -2.07 4.60 18.27
N VAL A 163 -2.70 3.88 17.33
CA VAL A 163 -4.11 3.49 17.36
C VAL A 163 -4.19 1.98 17.18
N LEU A 164 -4.34 1.29 18.31
CA LEU A 164 -4.29 -0.18 18.38
C LEU A 164 -5.34 -0.90 17.49
N ASN A 165 -6.35 -0.20 17.01
CA ASN A 165 -7.31 -0.72 16.04
C ASN A 165 -6.85 -0.37 14.60
N PRO A 166 -6.35 -1.34 13.81
CA PRO A 166 -5.78 -1.10 12.48
C PRO A 166 -6.83 -0.75 11.40
N ASP A 167 -8.12 -0.64 11.74
CA ASP A 167 -9.17 -0.13 10.85
C ASP A 167 -9.49 1.36 11.06
N LEU A 168 -8.88 1.99 12.06
CA LEU A 168 -8.95 3.42 12.39
C LEU A 168 -7.62 4.11 12.02
N PRO A 169 -7.63 5.40 11.66
CA PRO A 169 -6.41 6.14 11.32
C PRO A 169 -5.63 6.58 12.57
N ASP A 170 -4.30 6.49 12.49
CA ASP A 170 -3.36 7.18 13.38
C ASP A 170 -3.20 8.65 13.03
N TYR A 171 -3.30 8.94 11.72
CA TYR A 171 -3.07 10.27 11.15
C TYR A 171 -4.14 10.60 10.11
N ILE A 172 -4.58 11.86 10.08
CA ILE A 172 -5.39 12.41 8.99
C ILE A 172 -4.59 13.51 8.26
N VAL A 173 -4.44 13.37 6.95
CA VAL A 173 -3.87 14.40 6.08
C VAL A 173 -5.01 15.29 5.58
N THR A 174 -5.14 16.49 6.16
CA THR A 174 -6.26 17.42 5.92
C THR A 174 -6.03 18.39 4.76
N LYS A 175 -4.79 18.49 4.28
CA LYS A 175 -4.40 19.33 3.13
C LYS A 175 -3.32 18.61 2.35
N SER A 176 -3.21 18.91 1.06
CA SER A 176 -2.13 18.32 0.25
C SER A 176 -0.77 18.69 0.84
N ILE A 177 0.09 17.68 1.02
CA ILE A 177 1.42 17.84 1.63
C ILE A 177 2.52 17.47 0.65
N ASP A 178 3.63 18.19 0.78
CA ASP A 178 4.91 17.87 0.15
C ASP A 178 5.84 17.19 1.14
N VAL A 179 6.47 16.11 0.71
CA VAL A 179 7.58 15.44 1.39
C VAL A 179 8.86 15.90 0.70
N ASN A 180 9.56 16.85 1.34
CA ASN A 180 10.80 17.48 0.88
C ASN A 180 12.03 17.02 1.70
N ASN A 181 11.82 16.11 2.66
CA ASN A 181 12.83 15.47 3.49
C ASN A 181 12.41 14.00 3.73
N GLU A 182 13.13 13.26 4.57
CA GLU A 182 12.77 11.88 4.92
C GLU A 182 11.44 11.81 5.71
N LEU A 183 10.47 11.09 5.15
CA LEU A 183 9.28 10.60 5.83
C LEU A 183 9.42 9.09 6.02
N THR A 184 9.68 8.66 7.24
CA THR A 184 9.67 7.25 7.65
C THR A 184 8.32 6.92 8.31
N ILE A 185 7.74 5.78 7.93
CA ILE A 185 6.43 5.31 8.40
C ILE A 185 6.64 3.90 8.95
N ASN A 186 6.39 3.71 10.24
CA ASN A 186 6.57 2.44 10.93
C ASN A 186 5.45 1.43 10.62
N PRO A 187 5.66 0.12 10.87
CA PRO A 187 4.60 -0.88 10.80
C PRO A 187 3.36 -0.50 11.60
N GLY A 188 2.19 -0.95 11.12
CA GLY A 188 0.87 -0.72 11.73
C GLY A 188 0.20 0.60 11.29
N VAL A 189 0.97 1.62 10.91
CA VAL A 189 0.45 2.98 10.70
C VAL A 189 -0.63 3.07 9.61
N VAL A 190 -1.78 3.64 9.98
CA VAL A 190 -2.89 3.98 9.10
C VAL A 190 -2.96 5.49 8.91
N ILE A 191 -2.78 5.94 7.66
CA ILE A 191 -2.92 7.34 7.26
C ILE A 191 -4.17 7.49 6.41
N ALA A 192 -5.15 8.25 6.91
CA ALA A 192 -6.32 8.63 6.16
C ALA A 192 -6.13 10.00 5.49
N PHE A 193 -6.60 10.14 4.26
CA PHE A 193 -6.53 11.36 3.47
C PHE A 193 -7.93 11.97 3.32
N GLU A 194 -8.05 13.27 3.56
CA GLU A 194 -9.29 13.99 3.27
C GLU A 194 -9.57 14.06 1.76
N ARG A 195 -10.79 14.47 1.42
CA ARG A 195 -11.26 14.49 0.03
C ARG A 195 -10.35 15.36 -0.84
N ASP A 196 -10.00 14.86 -2.03
CA ASP A 196 -9.18 15.56 -3.03
C ASP A 196 -7.78 16.02 -2.54
N VAL A 197 -7.27 15.40 -1.47
CA VAL A 197 -5.90 15.59 -0.95
C VAL A 197 -4.89 14.66 -1.66
N ARG A 198 -3.63 15.09 -1.80
CA ARG A 198 -2.50 14.28 -2.28
C ARG A 198 -1.31 14.33 -1.33
N MET A 199 -0.40 13.36 -1.47
CA MET A 199 0.98 13.44 -0.97
C MET A 199 1.94 13.53 -2.16
N ASN A 200 2.73 14.59 -2.26
CA ASN A 200 3.85 14.66 -3.21
C ASN A 200 5.13 14.23 -2.50
N VAL A 201 5.91 13.32 -3.08
CA VAL A 201 7.27 12.99 -2.60
C VAL A 201 8.25 13.60 -3.57
N ASN A 202 8.71 14.82 -3.25
CA ASN A 202 9.39 15.70 -4.19
C ASN A 202 10.85 15.32 -4.41
N ASP A 203 11.38 15.71 -5.56
CA ASP A 203 12.80 15.60 -5.84
C ASP A 203 13.61 16.66 -5.08
N GLY A 204 14.93 16.44 -4.94
CA GLY A 204 15.81 17.38 -4.23
C GLY A 204 15.78 17.29 -2.70
N GLY A 205 15.33 16.17 -2.13
CA GLY A 205 15.42 15.89 -0.69
C GLY A 205 14.30 14.99 -0.14
N GLY A 206 13.16 14.91 -0.83
CA GLY A 206 12.06 14.04 -0.45
C GLY A 206 12.45 12.56 -0.49
N LEU A 207 12.06 11.81 0.54
CA LEU A 207 12.31 10.38 0.65
C LEU A 207 11.15 9.73 1.42
N LEU A 208 10.52 8.70 0.85
CA LEU A 208 9.47 7.92 1.50
C LEU A 208 9.98 6.53 1.88
N ILE A 209 10.01 6.23 3.18
CA ILE A 209 10.32 4.90 3.72
C ILE A 209 9.08 4.37 4.44
N ALA A 210 8.27 3.56 3.75
CA ALA A 210 7.14 2.87 4.35
C ALA A 210 7.43 1.36 4.39
N LYS A 211 7.68 0.81 5.58
CA LYS A 211 7.96 -0.62 5.77
C LYS A 211 7.11 -1.20 6.89
N GLY A 212 6.01 -1.86 6.53
CA GLY A 212 5.20 -2.66 7.43
C GLY A 212 5.71 -4.09 7.57
N THR A 213 4.91 -4.93 8.23
CA THR A 213 5.06 -6.40 8.23
C THR A 213 3.78 -7.06 7.71
N ALA A 214 3.77 -8.39 7.58
CA ALA A 214 2.57 -9.12 7.16
C ALA A 214 1.40 -8.96 8.15
N GLU A 215 1.72 -8.84 9.43
CA GLU A 215 0.82 -8.64 10.56
C GLU A 215 0.46 -7.15 10.73
N ASN A 216 1.47 -6.28 10.64
CA ASN A 216 1.36 -4.85 10.91
C ASN A 216 1.62 -4.05 9.62
N LYS A 217 0.69 -4.16 8.67
CA LYS A 217 0.74 -3.44 7.39
C LYS A 217 0.55 -1.94 7.59
N ILE A 218 1.15 -1.14 6.72
CA ILE A 218 0.89 0.30 6.62
C ILE A 218 -0.29 0.51 5.66
N LYS A 219 -1.20 1.45 5.96
CA LYS A 219 -2.37 1.72 5.12
C LYS A 219 -2.46 3.19 4.72
N PHE A 220 -2.63 3.48 3.44
CA PHE A 220 -3.01 4.79 2.91
C PHE A 220 -4.45 4.71 2.37
N VAL A 221 -5.38 5.41 3.03
CA VAL A 221 -6.84 5.26 2.80
C VAL A 221 -7.54 6.60 2.66
N GLY A 222 -8.74 6.61 2.10
CA GLY A 222 -9.63 7.77 2.21
C GLY A 222 -10.28 7.85 3.59
N VAL A 223 -10.52 9.06 4.11
CA VAL A 223 -11.35 9.24 5.33
C VAL A 223 -12.75 8.61 5.13
N GLN A 224 -13.28 8.63 3.90
CA GLN A 224 -14.36 7.73 3.49
C GLN A 224 -13.81 6.62 2.63
N LYS A 225 -14.25 5.38 2.90
CA LYS A 225 -13.81 4.16 2.21
C LYS A 225 -14.51 4.00 0.83
N THR A 226 -14.36 5.00 -0.03
CA THR A 226 -14.97 5.07 -1.38
C THR A 226 -13.89 5.21 -2.47
N LYS A 227 -14.07 4.56 -3.62
CA LYS A 227 -13.08 4.68 -4.73
C LYS A 227 -13.01 6.14 -5.19
N GLY A 228 -11.80 6.68 -5.37
CA GLY A 228 -11.63 8.05 -5.82
C GLY A 228 -12.02 9.11 -4.78
N TYR A 229 -11.77 8.86 -3.49
CA TYR A 229 -12.01 9.84 -2.42
C TYR A 229 -10.88 10.89 -2.33
N TRP A 230 -9.63 10.45 -2.35
CA TRP A 230 -8.43 11.28 -2.34
C TRP A 230 -7.63 11.09 -3.64
N ILE A 231 -6.65 11.96 -3.93
CA ILE A 231 -5.97 11.96 -5.24
C ILE A 231 -5.03 10.77 -5.38
N GLY A 232 -4.18 10.52 -4.38
CA GLY A 232 -3.10 9.52 -4.43
C GLY A 232 -1.74 10.08 -4.00
N VAL A 233 -0.70 9.27 -4.14
CA VAL A 233 0.71 9.63 -3.93
C VAL A 233 1.37 9.94 -5.27
N SER A 234 2.05 11.08 -5.36
CA SER A 234 2.84 11.48 -6.54
C SER A 234 4.33 11.48 -6.20
N LEU A 235 5.07 10.50 -6.71
CA LEU A 235 6.50 10.33 -6.48
C LEU A 235 7.29 11.02 -7.60
N TYR A 236 8.05 12.04 -7.22
CA TYR A 236 9.03 12.72 -8.06
C TYR A 236 10.47 12.36 -7.66
N SER A 237 10.71 12.07 -6.38
CA SER A 237 12.04 11.78 -5.82
C SER A 237 12.83 10.71 -6.58
N GLY A 238 14.03 11.08 -7.03
CA GLY A 238 15.02 10.17 -7.59
C GLY A 238 15.80 9.35 -6.54
N SER A 239 15.41 9.38 -5.25
CA SER A 239 16.12 8.63 -4.19
C SER A 239 15.96 7.12 -4.33
N ASN A 240 17.06 6.36 -4.33
CA ASN A 240 17.04 4.90 -4.38
C ASN A 240 16.52 4.25 -3.08
N ALA A 241 16.47 5.00 -1.98
CA ALA A 241 15.95 4.57 -0.68
C ALA A 241 14.42 4.61 -0.59
N ASN A 242 13.72 5.22 -1.57
CA ASN A 242 12.26 5.19 -1.62
C ASN A 242 11.75 3.75 -1.65
N THR A 243 10.80 3.43 -0.76
CA THR A 243 10.33 2.05 -0.59
C THR A 243 8.92 1.99 0.00
N MET A 244 8.12 1.06 -0.52
CA MET A 244 6.91 0.54 0.10
C MET A 244 7.06 -0.97 0.26
N GLU A 245 6.94 -1.46 1.49
CA GLU A 245 6.96 -2.87 1.84
C GLU A 245 5.80 -3.16 2.81
N TYR A 246 4.93 -4.12 2.48
CA TYR A 246 3.68 -4.38 3.21
C TYR A 246 2.79 -3.12 3.38
N VAL A 247 2.58 -2.38 2.29
CA VAL A 247 1.73 -1.18 2.23
C VAL A 247 0.44 -1.46 1.45
N GLU A 248 -0.69 -1.03 1.99
CA GLU A 248 -1.99 -1.05 1.29
C GLU A 248 -2.38 0.37 0.88
N VAL A 249 -2.62 0.61 -0.42
CA VAL A 249 -3.03 1.92 -0.96
C VAL A 249 -4.43 1.79 -1.56
N MET A 250 -5.39 2.47 -0.93
CA MET A 250 -6.81 2.32 -1.19
C MET A 250 -7.56 3.65 -1.30
N HIS A 251 -8.70 3.64 -1.99
CA HIS A 251 -9.65 4.77 -2.09
C HIS A 251 -9.09 6.01 -2.81
N ALA A 252 -7.95 5.89 -3.49
CA ALA A 252 -7.29 6.97 -4.20
C ALA A 252 -7.87 7.19 -5.62
N GLY A 253 -7.33 8.18 -6.34
CA GLY A 253 -7.65 8.48 -7.73
C GLY A 253 -8.82 9.45 -7.96
N SER A 254 -9.15 10.32 -7.00
CA SER A 254 -10.24 11.29 -7.14
C SER A 254 -10.07 12.23 -8.35
N ARG A 255 -8.82 12.58 -8.67
CA ARG A 255 -8.44 13.47 -9.79
C ARG A 255 -7.28 12.87 -10.58
N THR A 256 -7.04 13.37 -11.79
CA THR A 256 -5.91 12.93 -12.59
C THR A 256 -4.59 13.34 -11.93
N VAL A 257 -3.62 12.42 -11.96
CA VAL A 257 -2.27 12.60 -11.42
C VAL A 257 -1.31 13.12 -12.49
N TYR A 258 -1.53 12.72 -13.74
CA TYR A 258 -0.80 13.19 -14.91
C TYR A 258 -1.68 13.10 -16.15
N SER A 259 -1.74 14.19 -16.93
CA SER A 259 -2.61 14.28 -18.12
C SER A 259 -4.06 13.87 -17.80
N THR A 260 -4.62 12.91 -18.54
CA THR A 260 -5.94 12.32 -18.35
C THR A 260 -5.95 11.11 -17.40
N THR A 261 -4.80 10.66 -16.89
CA THR A 261 -4.67 9.43 -16.11
C THR A 261 -4.88 9.66 -14.62
N LYS A 262 -5.71 8.83 -13.99
CA LYS A 262 -5.84 8.68 -12.53
C LYS A 262 -5.03 7.48 -12.06
N ALA A 263 -4.30 7.59 -10.95
CA ALA A 263 -3.65 6.44 -10.31
C ALA A 263 -3.47 6.66 -8.80
N ALA A 264 -3.42 5.58 -8.03
CA ALA A 264 -3.18 5.65 -6.58
C ALA A 264 -1.73 5.99 -6.21
N LEU A 265 -0.77 5.45 -6.97
CA LEU A 265 0.63 5.86 -6.96
C LEU A 265 1.04 6.27 -8.39
N PHE A 266 1.55 7.49 -8.53
CA PHE A 266 2.16 8.02 -9.75
C PHE A 266 3.67 8.13 -9.58
N MET A 267 4.44 7.73 -10.59
CA MET A 267 5.89 7.92 -10.65
C MET A 267 6.28 8.80 -11.84
N SER A 268 6.97 9.91 -11.56
CA SER A 268 7.43 10.88 -12.55
C SER A 268 8.61 10.39 -13.38
N GLY A 269 8.50 10.56 -14.70
CA GLY A 269 9.57 10.28 -15.65
C GLY A 269 10.72 11.29 -15.62
N GLY A 270 10.39 12.58 -15.65
CA GLY A 270 11.37 13.66 -15.86
C GLY A 270 12.40 13.82 -14.74
N SER A 271 12.03 13.46 -13.52
CA SER A 271 12.92 13.46 -12.33
C SER A 271 13.52 12.08 -12.04
N ARG A 272 13.33 11.10 -12.94
CA ARG A 272 13.77 9.70 -12.78
C ARG A 272 13.31 9.09 -11.45
N ALA A 273 12.05 9.31 -11.11
CA ALA A 273 11.47 8.86 -9.85
C ALA A 273 11.64 7.34 -9.71
N GLN A 274 12.16 6.88 -8.58
CA GLN A 274 12.46 5.47 -8.38
C GLN A 274 11.96 4.95 -7.03
N ILE A 275 11.55 3.69 -6.97
CA ILE A 275 11.02 3.04 -5.76
C ILE A 275 11.24 1.52 -5.78
N ALA A 276 11.29 0.91 -4.59
CA ALA A 276 11.12 -0.52 -4.39
C ALA A 276 9.72 -0.84 -3.84
N LEU A 277 8.99 -1.76 -4.47
CA LEU A 277 7.64 -2.19 -4.07
C LEU A 277 7.62 -3.68 -3.73
N LYS A 278 7.29 -4.03 -2.48
CA LYS A 278 7.22 -5.43 -2.01
C LYS A 278 5.96 -5.71 -1.23
N ASN A 279 5.29 -6.83 -1.49
CA ASN A 279 4.11 -7.27 -0.74
C ASN A 279 3.02 -6.19 -0.59
N CYS A 280 2.94 -5.25 -1.55
CA CYS A 280 2.01 -4.13 -1.50
C CYS A 280 0.67 -4.48 -2.15
N LEU A 281 -0.41 -3.91 -1.64
CA LEU A 281 -1.76 -4.04 -2.16
C LEU A 281 -2.25 -2.69 -2.70
N PHE A 282 -2.57 -2.62 -3.99
CA PHE A 282 -3.25 -1.47 -4.58
C PHE A 282 -4.69 -1.87 -4.89
N SER A 283 -5.64 -1.43 -4.07
CA SER A 283 -7.03 -1.89 -4.16
C SER A 283 -8.08 -0.81 -4.01
N GLN A 284 -9.25 -0.99 -4.64
CA GLN A 284 -10.41 -0.09 -4.50
C GLN A 284 -10.09 1.38 -4.87
N ASN A 285 -9.22 1.59 -5.85
CA ASN A 285 -8.90 2.93 -6.37
C ASN A 285 -9.73 3.27 -7.62
N ASP A 286 -9.94 4.55 -7.89
CA ASP A 286 -10.54 5.04 -9.13
C ASP A 286 -9.45 5.48 -10.12
N GLY A 287 -9.10 4.62 -11.08
CA GLY A 287 -7.92 4.73 -11.91
C GLY A 287 -7.08 3.46 -11.83
N TYR A 288 -5.79 3.59 -12.14
CA TYR A 288 -4.82 2.51 -11.97
C TYR A 288 -4.36 2.42 -10.51
N GLY A 289 -3.88 1.25 -10.07
CA GLY A 289 -3.17 1.16 -8.79
C GLY A 289 -1.82 1.88 -8.86
N LEU A 290 -1.05 1.64 -9.92
CA LEU A 290 0.25 2.25 -10.16
C LEU A 290 0.35 2.78 -11.59
N TYR A 291 0.88 4.00 -11.76
CA TYR A 291 1.27 4.56 -13.05
C TYR A 291 2.75 4.96 -13.04
N VAL A 292 3.56 4.25 -13.84
CA VAL A 292 4.97 4.57 -14.11
C VAL A 292 5.09 5.31 -15.44
N LEU A 293 5.37 6.61 -15.39
CA LEU A 293 5.65 7.41 -16.60
C LEU A 293 7.03 7.06 -17.17
N ASP A 294 7.22 7.27 -18.49
CA ASP A 294 8.48 7.00 -19.20
C ASP A 294 9.67 7.72 -18.54
N GLY A 295 10.67 6.95 -18.07
CA GLY A 295 11.80 7.44 -17.29
C GLY A 295 11.73 7.19 -15.78
N GLY A 296 10.55 6.83 -15.23
CA GLY A 296 10.42 6.31 -13.86
C GLY A 296 11.03 4.91 -13.74
N ILE A 297 11.45 4.50 -12.54
CA ILE A 297 12.25 3.27 -12.34
C ILE A 297 11.70 2.41 -11.20
N LEU A 298 11.16 1.24 -11.54
CA LEU A 298 10.92 0.16 -10.58
C LEU A 298 12.25 -0.52 -10.25
N ARG A 299 12.85 -0.14 -9.11
CA ARG A 299 14.16 -0.65 -8.68
C ARG A 299 14.04 -2.09 -8.18
N GLU A 300 12.96 -2.40 -7.48
CA GLU A 300 12.55 -3.75 -7.07
C GLU A 300 11.03 -3.85 -7.13
N PHE A 301 10.51 -5.00 -7.54
CA PHE A 301 9.08 -5.30 -7.59
C PHE A 301 8.90 -6.78 -7.22
N ALA A 302 8.20 -7.09 -6.12
CA ALA A 302 8.01 -8.47 -5.67
C ALA A 302 6.66 -8.68 -4.97
N GLN A 303 5.90 -9.69 -5.39
CA GLN A 303 4.69 -10.17 -4.70
C GLN A 303 3.64 -9.07 -4.42
N ASN A 304 3.50 -8.11 -5.33
CA ASN A 304 2.51 -7.04 -5.23
C ASN A 304 1.17 -7.52 -5.80
N SER A 305 0.06 -7.02 -5.26
CA SER A 305 -1.28 -7.37 -5.74
C SER A 305 -2.09 -6.12 -6.10
N PHE A 306 -2.75 -6.19 -7.25
CA PHE A 306 -3.58 -5.11 -7.78
C PHE A 306 -4.99 -5.66 -7.99
N THR A 307 -5.97 -5.15 -7.24
CA THR A 307 -7.33 -5.72 -7.21
C THR A 307 -8.39 -4.63 -7.18
N SER A 308 -9.55 -4.85 -7.80
CA SER A 308 -10.71 -3.94 -7.67
C SER A 308 -10.46 -2.46 -8.02
N ASN A 309 -9.45 -2.13 -8.82
CA ASN A 309 -9.23 -0.78 -9.36
C ASN A 309 -10.17 -0.54 -10.56
N THR A 310 -10.57 0.70 -10.88
CA THR A 310 -11.51 0.94 -12.00
C THR A 310 -10.85 0.85 -13.38
N GLU A 311 -9.54 1.04 -13.48
CA GLU A 311 -8.74 0.75 -14.68
C GLU A 311 -8.04 -0.61 -14.57
N ALA A 312 -6.89 -0.80 -15.24
CA ALA A 312 -6.01 -1.94 -14.97
C ALA A 312 -5.25 -1.77 -13.64
N GLY A 313 -4.60 -2.84 -13.17
CA GLY A 313 -3.77 -2.76 -11.97
C GLY A 313 -2.60 -1.77 -12.10
N ILE A 314 -1.91 -1.80 -13.24
CA ILE A 314 -0.73 -0.98 -13.51
C ILE A 314 -0.75 -0.43 -14.94
N LEU A 315 -0.23 0.78 -15.11
CA LEU A 315 0.18 1.37 -16.40
C LEU A 315 1.69 1.67 -16.34
N LEU A 316 2.48 1.20 -17.31
CA LEU A 316 3.92 1.44 -17.36
C LEU A 316 4.50 1.54 -18.78
N ASN A 317 5.75 2.01 -18.89
CA ASN A 317 6.52 1.93 -20.13
C ASN A 317 7.17 0.54 -20.32
N ALA A 318 7.54 0.21 -21.56
CA ALA A 318 8.13 -1.08 -21.93
C ALA A 318 9.40 -1.47 -21.14
N GLU A 319 10.22 -0.48 -20.75
CA GLU A 319 11.49 -0.71 -20.06
C GLU A 319 11.32 -1.27 -18.64
N ASN A 320 10.24 -0.90 -17.95
CA ASN A 320 9.96 -1.38 -16.59
C ASN A 320 9.29 -2.77 -16.56
N VAL A 321 8.82 -3.31 -17.70
CA VAL A 321 8.16 -4.62 -17.73
C VAL A 321 9.08 -5.76 -17.28
N ALA A 322 10.36 -5.69 -17.66
CA ALA A 322 11.39 -6.64 -17.23
C ALA A 322 11.76 -6.52 -15.73
N LYS A 323 11.16 -5.59 -14.98
CA LYS A 323 11.32 -5.43 -13.52
C LYS A 323 10.21 -6.13 -12.73
N LEU A 324 9.10 -6.50 -13.38
CA LEU A 324 7.96 -7.17 -12.74
C LEU A 324 8.31 -8.64 -12.46
N ASP A 325 7.93 -9.13 -11.27
CA ASP A 325 8.09 -10.53 -10.89
C ASP A 325 6.85 -11.37 -11.25
N ALA A 326 7.05 -12.67 -11.45
CA ALA A 326 5.99 -13.59 -11.83
C ALA A 326 4.95 -13.88 -10.72
N ALA A 327 5.25 -13.53 -9.46
CA ALA A 327 4.36 -13.77 -8.33
C ALA A 327 3.44 -12.58 -8.00
N SER A 328 3.68 -11.40 -8.57
CA SER A 328 2.72 -10.30 -8.53
C SER A 328 1.45 -10.63 -9.32
N THR A 329 0.30 -10.15 -8.83
CA THR A 329 -1.03 -10.47 -9.38
C THR A 329 -1.77 -9.22 -9.85
N PHE A 330 -2.39 -9.33 -11.02
CA PHE A 330 -3.21 -8.25 -11.62
C PHE A 330 -4.62 -8.73 -11.98
N THR A 331 -4.94 -10.01 -11.73
CA THR A 331 -6.29 -10.57 -11.83
C THR A 331 -7.00 -10.49 -10.47
N GLY A 332 -7.87 -9.50 -10.30
CA GLY A 332 -8.49 -9.24 -8.99
C GLY A 332 -9.75 -8.39 -9.02
N GLY A 333 -10.50 -8.45 -10.12
CA GLY A 333 -11.67 -7.59 -10.34
C GLY A 333 -11.30 -6.15 -10.71
N ASN A 334 -10.10 -5.93 -11.27
CA ASN A 334 -9.78 -4.66 -11.91
C ASN A 334 -10.68 -4.46 -13.14
N GLY A 335 -10.92 -3.21 -13.54
CA GLY A 335 -11.65 -2.90 -14.77
C GLY A 335 -11.04 -3.54 -16.02
N ARG A 336 -9.71 -3.78 -15.99
CA ARG A 336 -9.01 -4.72 -16.87
C ARG A 336 -8.02 -5.56 -16.07
N ASN A 337 -8.15 -6.89 -16.10
CA ASN A 337 -7.21 -7.81 -15.45
C ASN A 337 -5.97 -8.05 -16.35
N ILE A 338 -5.15 -7.00 -16.51
CA ILE A 338 -4.02 -6.92 -17.44
C ILE A 338 -2.86 -6.12 -16.79
N VAL A 339 -1.67 -6.21 -17.39
CA VAL A 339 -0.61 -5.21 -17.24
C VAL A 339 -0.65 -4.29 -18.47
N ASP A 340 -0.97 -3.01 -18.28
CA ASP A 340 -1.22 -2.04 -19.37
C ASP A 340 0.10 -1.30 -19.72
N ILE A 341 0.49 -1.31 -21.00
CA ILE A 341 1.77 -0.78 -21.50
C ILE A 341 1.51 0.44 -22.37
N THR A 342 2.09 1.59 -22.00
CA THR A 342 2.02 2.84 -22.79
C THR A 342 2.66 2.68 -24.18
N PRO A 343 2.26 3.45 -25.21
CA PRO A 343 2.88 3.40 -26.53
C PRO A 343 4.36 3.76 -26.43
N SER A 344 5.22 2.76 -26.60
CA SER A 344 6.65 2.81 -26.26
C SER A 344 7.39 1.71 -27.01
N GLY A 345 8.54 1.24 -26.52
CA GLY A 345 9.31 0.21 -27.22
C GLY A 345 10.52 -0.27 -26.46
N ILE A 346 11.13 -1.35 -26.96
CA ILE A 346 12.37 -1.90 -26.45
C ILE A 346 13.54 -1.15 -27.09
N LYS A 347 14.32 -0.45 -26.28
CA LYS A 347 15.40 0.47 -26.67
C LYS A 347 16.73 0.07 -26.02
N GLY A 348 17.81 0.73 -26.44
CA GLY A 348 19.15 0.55 -25.89
C GLY A 348 19.97 -0.47 -26.68
N THR A 349 20.93 -1.13 -26.01
CA THR A 349 21.87 -2.07 -26.65
C THR A 349 21.73 -3.52 -26.17
N ASN A 350 20.93 -3.76 -25.12
CA ASN A 350 20.87 -5.02 -24.40
C ASN A 350 19.57 -5.77 -24.70
N GLU A 351 19.57 -7.09 -24.61
CA GLU A 351 18.35 -7.89 -24.66
C GLU A 351 17.46 -7.58 -23.43
N VAL A 352 16.18 -7.33 -23.67
CA VAL A 352 15.15 -7.17 -22.64
C VAL A 352 14.22 -8.37 -22.70
N ALA A 353 14.21 -9.16 -21.63
CA ALA A 353 13.35 -10.33 -21.49
C ALA A 353 12.07 -9.97 -20.72
N TRP A 354 10.89 -10.32 -21.26
CA TRP A 354 9.61 -10.27 -20.57
C TRP A 354 9.19 -11.68 -20.16
N ASN A 355 8.87 -11.84 -18.88
CA ASN A 355 8.47 -13.12 -18.29
C ASN A 355 6.94 -13.25 -18.26
N GLY A 356 6.41 -14.46 -18.10
CA GLY A 356 4.98 -14.65 -17.81
C GLY A 356 4.69 -14.57 -16.30
N PHE A 357 3.45 -14.22 -15.95
CA PHE A 357 2.97 -14.29 -14.57
C PHE A 357 2.42 -15.68 -14.22
N ASN A 358 2.44 -16.02 -12.93
CA ASN A 358 1.90 -17.28 -12.41
C ASN A 358 0.38 -17.40 -12.68
N ASP A 359 -0.35 -16.28 -12.60
CA ASP A 359 -1.79 -16.18 -12.88
C ASP A 359 -2.13 -16.07 -14.38
N LYS A 360 -1.12 -16.09 -15.26
CA LYS A 360 -1.24 -15.91 -16.72
C LYS A 360 -1.85 -14.55 -17.14
N THR A 361 -1.74 -13.52 -16.31
CA THR A 361 -2.05 -12.12 -16.70
C THR A 361 -1.41 -11.77 -18.06
N PRO A 362 -2.16 -11.18 -19.01
CA PRO A 362 -1.59 -10.70 -20.26
C PRO A 362 -0.99 -9.30 -20.12
N TYR A 363 0.03 -9.01 -20.92
CA TYR A 363 0.46 -7.64 -21.20
C TYR A 363 -0.42 -7.08 -22.30
N ARG A 364 -0.90 -5.84 -22.16
CA ARG A 364 -1.60 -5.13 -23.24
C ARG A 364 -0.79 -3.93 -23.69
N ILE A 365 -0.49 -3.82 -24.96
CA ILE A 365 0.21 -2.66 -25.52
C ILE A 365 -0.82 -1.73 -26.16
N SER A 366 -0.88 -0.50 -25.63
CA SER A 366 -1.96 0.44 -25.89
C SER A 366 -1.88 1.18 -27.23
N GLY A 367 -0.77 1.07 -27.95
CA GLY A 367 -0.52 1.67 -29.26
C GLY A 367 0.66 1.02 -29.99
N ASP A 368 1.24 1.72 -30.95
CA ASP A 368 2.40 1.23 -31.70
C ASP A 368 3.59 0.89 -30.78
N PHE A 369 4.26 -0.23 -31.09
CA PHE A 369 5.40 -0.75 -30.34
C PHE A 369 6.63 -0.88 -31.23
N SER A 370 7.75 -0.27 -30.83
CA SER A 370 9.02 -0.37 -31.55
C SER A 370 9.99 -1.31 -30.83
N VAL A 371 10.74 -2.10 -31.59
CA VAL A 371 11.76 -3.02 -31.09
C VAL A 371 13.08 -2.63 -31.77
N ASP A 372 13.84 -1.79 -31.08
CA ASP A 372 15.11 -1.20 -31.50
C ASP A 372 16.33 -1.87 -30.83
N ALA A 373 16.08 -2.77 -29.88
CA ALA A 373 17.05 -3.70 -29.28
C ALA A 373 16.45 -5.12 -29.23
N GLY A 374 17.16 -6.09 -28.65
CA GLY A 374 16.65 -7.46 -28.52
C GLY A 374 15.44 -7.54 -27.59
N TRP A 375 14.29 -8.00 -28.07
CA TRP A 375 13.10 -8.28 -27.26
C TRP A 375 12.85 -9.78 -27.20
N LYS A 376 12.88 -10.33 -25.99
CA LYS A 376 12.69 -11.75 -25.75
C LYS A 376 11.45 -12.00 -24.92
N LEU A 377 10.61 -12.93 -25.36
CA LEU A 377 9.42 -13.35 -24.64
C LEU A 377 9.61 -14.77 -24.09
N ALA A 378 9.34 -14.95 -22.80
CA ALA A 378 9.35 -16.27 -22.17
C ALA A 378 8.12 -17.12 -22.58
N PRO A 379 8.19 -18.46 -22.51
CA PRO A 379 7.05 -19.33 -22.75
C PRO A 379 5.81 -18.96 -21.93
N GLY A 380 4.64 -18.97 -22.56
CA GLY A 380 3.37 -18.66 -21.91
C GLY A 380 3.03 -17.17 -21.78
N VAL A 381 3.89 -16.26 -22.25
CA VAL A 381 3.56 -14.82 -22.32
C VAL A 381 2.42 -14.58 -23.31
N THR A 382 1.44 -13.76 -22.90
CA THR A 382 0.37 -13.26 -23.79
C THR A 382 0.54 -11.74 -23.98
N ILE A 383 0.59 -11.32 -25.24
CA ILE A 383 0.59 -9.93 -25.70
C ILE A 383 -0.76 -9.64 -26.36
N GLU A 384 -1.48 -8.68 -25.80
CA GLU A 384 -2.68 -8.08 -26.37
C GLU A 384 -2.34 -6.74 -27.01
N MET A 385 -2.80 -6.51 -28.23
CA MET A 385 -2.58 -5.26 -28.95
C MET A 385 -3.89 -4.47 -29.05
N ASN A 386 -3.84 -3.18 -28.74
CA ASN A 386 -4.96 -2.27 -28.96
C ASN A 386 -5.28 -2.09 -30.46
N ARG A 387 -6.43 -1.48 -30.73
CA ARG A 387 -6.94 -1.25 -32.08
C ARG A 387 -5.93 -0.50 -32.96
N ASP A 388 -5.70 -1.02 -34.16
CA ASP A 388 -4.77 -0.53 -35.18
C ASP A 388 -3.30 -0.34 -34.74
N ALA A 389 -2.91 -0.86 -33.57
CA ALA A 389 -1.51 -0.89 -33.13
C ALA A 389 -0.67 -1.88 -33.97
N VAL A 390 0.60 -1.57 -34.17
CA VAL A 390 1.58 -2.47 -34.83
C VAL A 390 2.78 -2.75 -33.95
N ILE A 391 3.33 -3.98 -34.03
CA ILE A 391 4.66 -4.31 -33.51
C ILE A 391 5.66 -4.14 -34.65
N ARG A 392 6.62 -3.21 -34.52
CA ARG A 392 7.69 -2.98 -35.50
C ARG A 392 9.02 -3.49 -34.95
N VAL A 393 9.58 -4.51 -35.60
CA VAL A 393 10.95 -4.98 -35.34
C VAL A 393 11.88 -4.25 -36.30
N ASN A 394 12.54 -3.21 -35.78
CA ASN A 394 13.38 -2.31 -36.55
C ASN A 394 14.77 -2.93 -36.78
N THR A 395 15.55 -2.36 -37.69
CA THR A 395 16.83 -2.93 -38.17
C THR A 395 17.90 -3.13 -37.08
N ALA A 396 17.81 -2.42 -35.95
CA ALA A 396 18.71 -2.54 -34.82
C ALA A 396 18.28 -3.57 -33.76
N GLY A 397 17.01 -4.00 -33.76
CA GLY A 397 16.43 -4.91 -32.78
C GLY A 397 16.15 -6.31 -33.34
N TYR A 398 15.61 -7.18 -32.49
CA TYR A 398 15.07 -8.49 -32.89
C TYR A 398 13.93 -8.91 -31.96
N LEU A 399 13.04 -9.78 -32.44
CA LEU A 399 12.00 -10.42 -31.64
C LEU A 399 12.30 -11.92 -31.51
N SER A 400 12.61 -12.38 -30.29
CA SER A 400 12.74 -13.80 -29.95
C SER A 400 11.55 -14.26 -29.10
N ALA A 401 10.60 -14.95 -29.74
CA ALA A 401 9.43 -15.53 -29.09
C ALA A 401 9.41 -17.06 -29.26
N LYS A 402 10.10 -17.76 -28.34
CA LYS A 402 10.13 -19.23 -28.24
C LYS A 402 9.24 -19.71 -27.10
N GLY A 403 8.04 -20.17 -27.44
CA GLY A 403 7.14 -20.87 -26.53
C GLY A 403 7.49 -22.36 -26.37
N THR A 404 6.58 -23.11 -25.79
CA THR A 404 6.58 -24.59 -25.83
C THR A 404 5.22 -25.12 -26.24
N THR A 405 5.10 -26.42 -26.50
CA THR A 405 3.84 -27.10 -26.80
C THR A 405 2.75 -26.86 -25.74
N THR A 406 3.13 -26.68 -24.47
CA THR A 406 2.21 -26.44 -23.34
C THR A 406 2.12 -24.97 -22.92
N ASN A 407 3.17 -24.18 -23.13
CA ASN A 407 3.23 -22.76 -22.80
C ASN A 407 3.56 -21.95 -24.07
N LYS A 408 2.59 -21.89 -24.98
CA LYS A 408 2.73 -21.08 -26.20
C LYS A 408 2.80 -19.59 -25.87
N ILE A 409 3.48 -18.83 -26.71
CA ILE A 409 3.45 -17.36 -26.66
C ILE A 409 2.30 -16.88 -27.54
N VAL A 410 1.45 -15.98 -27.04
CA VAL A 410 0.25 -15.53 -27.76
C VAL A 410 0.38 -14.06 -28.11
N PHE A 411 0.15 -13.71 -29.36
CA PHE A 411 -0.07 -12.35 -29.85
C PHE A 411 -1.50 -12.25 -30.39
N THR A 412 -2.31 -11.35 -29.84
CA THR A 412 -3.70 -11.17 -30.27
C THR A 412 -4.18 -9.73 -30.12
N GLY A 413 -5.31 -9.40 -30.71
CA GLY A 413 -5.98 -8.12 -30.48
C GLY A 413 -6.72 -8.14 -29.14
N ALA A 414 -6.78 -6.99 -28.45
CA ALA A 414 -7.45 -6.85 -27.15
C ALA A 414 -8.93 -7.30 -27.17
N ASP A 415 -9.62 -7.17 -28.31
CA ASP A 415 -11.01 -7.59 -28.52
C ASP A 415 -11.16 -9.11 -28.79
N ARG A 416 -10.04 -9.82 -29.03
CA ARG A 416 -9.88 -11.28 -29.25
C ARG A 416 -10.80 -11.98 -30.28
N THR A 417 -11.63 -11.23 -31.01
CA THR A 417 -12.75 -11.76 -31.82
C THR A 417 -12.68 -11.40 -33.30
N THR A 418 -12.00 -10.31 -33.66
CA THR A 418 -11.93 -9.80 -35.05
C THR A 418 -10.56 -9.17 -35.32
N PRO A 419 -10.14 -9.08 -36.61
CA PRO A 419 -9.00 -8.27 -37.05
C PRO A 419 -9.02 -6.85 -36.47
N SER A 420 -8.25 -6.64 -35.41
CA SER A 420 -8.34 -5.45 -34.56
C SER A 420 -7.03 -4.68 -34.49
N TRP A 421 -5.88 -5.35 -34.57
CA TRP A 421 -4.55 -4.75 -34.64
C TRP A 421 -3.90 -4.98 -36.01
N LYS A 422 -2.83 -4.23 -36.34
CA LYS A 422 -2.21 -4.30 -37.68
C LYS A 422 -1.44 -5.58 -37.91
N GLY A 423 -0.71 -6.09 -36.91
CA GLY A 423 0.16 -7.25 -37.00
C GLY A 423 1.59 -6.96 -36.56
N ILE A 424 2.49 -7.89 -36.86
CA ILE A 424 3.94 -7.78 -36.63
C ILE A 424 4.61 -7.45 -37.96
N ILE A 425 5.46 -6.43 -38.01
CA ILE A 425 6.34 -6.16 -39.16
C ILE A 425 7.81 -6.22 -38.76
N CYS A 426 8.59 -7.01 -39.48
CA CYS A 426 10.02 -7.18 -39.27
C CYS A 426 10.83 -6.58 -40.44
N TYR A 427 11.67 -5.61 -40.11
CA TYR A 427 12.71 -5.04 -40.98
C TYR A 427 14.12 -5.56 -40.62
N SER A 428 14.25 -6.28 -39.50
CA SER A 428 15.53 -6.72 -38.96
C SER A 428 16.14 -7.87 -39.76
N GLN A 429 17.46 -7.85 -39.87
CA GLN A 429 18.28 -8.88 -40.53
C GLN A 429 18.88 -9.87 -39.50
N ASP A 430 18.63 -9.67 -38.19
CA ASP A 430 19.16 -10.54 -37.13
C ASP A 430 18.55 -11.95 -37.24
N SER A 431 19.38 -12.99 -37.09
CA SER A 431 18.94 -14.38 -37.16
C SER A 431 18.15 -14.85 -35.94
N LYS A 432 18.12 -14.06 -34.86
CA LYS A 432 17.30 -14.28 -33.66
C LYS A 432 15.84 -13.85 -33.82
N ASN A 433 15.44 -13.30 -34.98
CA ASN A 433 14.05 -13.02 -35.27
C ASN A 433 13.28 -14.33 -35.44
N GLU A 434 12.47 -14.69 -34.46
CA GLU A 434 11.80 -15.98 -34.41
C GLU A 434 10.46 -15.96 -33.69
N LEU A 435 9.50 -16.67 -34.27
CA LEU A 435 8.25 -17.08 -33.65
C LEU A 435 8.23 -18.62 -33.67
N GLU A 436 8.32 -19.25 -32.50
CA GLU A 436 8.28 -20.70 -32.36
C GLU A 436 7.36 -21.14 -31.24
N TYR A 437 6.49 -22.13 -31.49
CA TYR A 437 5.41 -22.52 -30.58
C TYR A 437 4.58 -21.31 -30.12
N ALA A 438 4.20 -20.46 -31.06
CA ALA A 438 3.42 -19.25 -30.81
C ALA A 438 2.00 -19.33 -31.39
N GLU A 439 1.17 -18.35 -31.07
CA GLU A 439 -0.10 -18.09 -31.75
C GLU A 439 -0.17 -16.60 -32.11
N VAL A 440 -0.44 -16.27 -33.38
CA VAL A 440 -0.66 -14.90 -33.86
C VAL A 440 -2.06 -14.82 -34.43
N SER A 441 -2.93 -14.06 -33.77
CA SER A 441 -4.36 -14.02 -34.10
C SER A 441 -4.94 -12.62 -34.22
N ASN A 442 -6.04 -12.50 -34.97
CA ASN A 442 -6.87 -11.29 -35.00
C ASN A 442 -6.13 -10.01 -35.46
N ALA A 443 -5.13 -10.19 -36.32
CA ALA A 443 -4.29 -9.13 -36.88
C ALA A 443 -4.75 -8.72 -38.29
N GLY A 444 -4.08 -7.76 -38.94
CA GLY A 444 -4.43 -7.28 -40.27
C GLY A 444 -5.68 -6.38 -40.32
N SER A 445 -5.98 -5.60 -39.27
CA SER A 445 -7.09 -4.63 -39.27
C SER A 445 -6.99 -3.65 -40.45
N SER A 446 -5.81 -3.06 -40.64
CA SER A 446 -5.47 -2.09 -41.69
C SER A 446 -4.18 -2.51 -42.43
N VAL A 447 -3.83 -1.79 -43.51
CA VAL A 447 -2.63 -2.08 -44.32
C VAL A 447 -1.39 -1.95 -43.45
N ILE A 448 -0.54 -2.99 -43.44
CA ILE A 448 0.70 -3.02 -42.66
C ILE A 448 1.89 -2.48 -43.47
N VAL A 449 1.98 -2.85 -44.77
CA VAL A 449 2.98 -2.34 -45.73
C VAL A 449 2.56 -2.65 -47.17
N SER A 450 3.03 -1.87 -48.17
CA SER A 450 2.88 -2.14 -49.61
C SER A 450 1.47 -2.58 -50.07
N ALA A 451 0.43 -1.89 -49.59
CA ALA A 451 -0.99 -2.22 -49.81
C ALA A 451 -1.44 -3.62 -49.35
N LYS A 452 -0.61 -4.35 -48.60
CA LYS A 452 -0.96 -5.64 -47.99
C LYS A 452 -1.48 -5.45 -46.57
N LYS A 453 -2.47 -6.25 -46.20
CA LYS A 453 -2.82 -6.55 -44.80
C LYS A 453 -2.21 -7.92 -44.48
N ALA A 454 -1.56 -8.10 -43.34
CA ALA A 454 -1.02 -9.39 -42.94
C ALA A 454 -0.90 -9.51 -41.42
N SER A 455 -0.94 -10.74 -40.88
CA SER A 455 -0.66 -10.94 -39.44
C SER A 455 0.83 -10.78 -39.13
N ILE A 456 1.69 -11.29 -40.01
CA ILE A 456 3.14 -11.14 -39.96
C ILE A 456 3.62 -10.63 -41.32
N ALA A 457 4.44 -9.59 -41.35
CA ALA A 457 5.09 -9.06 -42.53
C ALA A 457 6.62 -9.06 -42.33
N ILE A 458 7.36 -9.78 -43.17
CA ILE A 458 8.83 -9.73 -43.22
C ILE A 458 9.17 -8.86 -44.43
N TYR A 459 9.73 -7.67 -44.19
CA TYR A 459 9.78 -6.61 -45.18
C TYR A 459 11.14 -5.91 -45.26
N GLY A 460 11.64 -5.78 -46.48
CA GLY A 460 12.86 -5.04 -46.80
C GLY A 460 14.07 -5.94 -47.05
N THR A 461 15.12 -5.33 -47.59
CA THR A 461 16.33 -6.04 -48.05
C THR A 461 16.99 -6.82 -46.93
N LYS A 462 17.12 -8.14 -47.11
CA LYS A 462 17.67 -9.12 -46.16
C LYS A 462 16.92 -9.22 -44.83
N ALA A 463 15.72 -8.66 -44.70
CA ALA A 463 14.90 -8.86 -43.51
C ALA A 463 14.59 -10.35 -43.34
N LEU A 464 14.73 -10.87 -42.12
CA LEU A 464 14.69 -12.30 -41.82
C LEU A 464 13.81 -12.56 -40.61
N MET A 465 12.99 -13.61 -40.66
CA MET A 465 12.33 -14.18 -39.48
C MET A 465 12.03 -15.66 -39.68
N SER A 466 12.36 -16.49 -38.69
CA SER A 466 11.92 -17.90 -38.64
C SER A 466 10.55 -17.99 -37.99
N VAL A 467 9.57 -18.62 -38.66
CA VAL A 467 8.23 -18.87 -38.11
C VAL A 467 7.96 -20.36 -38.18
N LYS A 468 7.86 -21.02 -37.03
CA LYS A 468 7.70 -22.48 -36.91
C LYS A 468 6.74 -22.85 -35.80
N ASN A 469 6.09 -24.00 -35.91
CA ASN A 469 5.16 -24.55 -34.92
C ASN A 469 4.10 -23.55 -34.42
N THR A 470 3.75 -22.56 -35.26
CA THR A 470 2.97 -21.38 -34.87
C THR A 470 1.59 -21.43 -35.50
N LYS A 471 0.55 -21.09 -34.72
CA LYS A 471 -0.81 -20.94 -35.23
C LYS A 471 -1.02 -19.50 -35.72
N ILE A 472 -1.44 -19.31 -36.96
CA ILE A 472 -1.68 -18.00 -37.56
C ILE A 472 -3.13 -17.94 -38.06
N SER A 473 -3.98 -17.20 -37.35
CA SER A 473 -5.43 -17.31 -37.56
C SER A 473 -6.22 -16.01 -37.49
N GLY A 474 -7.31 -15.93 -38.24
CA GLY A 474 -8.20 -14.77 -38.21
C GLY A 474 -7.53 -13.49 -38.72
N SER A 475 -6.65 -13.59 -39.72
CA SER A 475 -6.06 -12.40 -40.34
C SER A 475 -7.06 -11.65 -41.21
N GLY A 476 -7.08 -10.32 -41.10
CA GLY A 476 -7.76 -9.43 -42.05
C GLY A 476 -7.08 -9.33 -43.42
N GLY A 477 -6.02 -10.11 -43.66
CA GLY A 477 -5.36 -10.28 -44.96
C GLY A 477 -4.62 -11.61 -45.04
N TYR A 478 -3.34 -11.57 -45.43
CA TYR A 478 -2.47 -12.74 -45.50
C TYR A 478 -2.07 -13.24 -44.10
N GLY A 479 -1.86 -14.54 -43.93
CA GLY A 479 -1.25 -15.05 -42.69
C GLY A 479 0.17 -14.51 -42.51
N VAL A 480 1.04 -14.76 -43.49
CA VAL A 480 2.39 -14.19 -43.58
C VAL A 480 2.61 -13.54 -44.96
N PHE A 481 3.18 -12.35 -44.95
CA PHE A 481 3.70 -11.67 -46.14
C PHE A 481 5.23 -11.57 -46.06
N VAL A 482 5.92 -11.90 -47.15
CA VAL A 482 7.38 -11.77 -47.30
C VAL A 482 7.64 -10.96 -48.58
N SER A 483 8.29 -9.80 -48.44
CA SER A 483 8.59 -8.93 -49.58
C SER A 483 9.76 -9.45 -50.43
N TYR A 484 9.91 -8.89 -51.63
CA TYR A 484 11.14 -9.05 -52.42
C TYR A 484 12.39 -8.77 -51.56
N GLY A 485 13.39 -9.65 -51.64
CA GLY A 485 14.66 -9.53 -50.91
C GLY A 485 14.60 -9.82 -49.41
N ALA A 486 13.42 -10.08 -48.83
CA ALA A 486 13.27 -10.61 -47.47
C ALA A 486 13.29 -12.15 -47.48
N SER A 487 13.31 -12.79 -46.32
CA SER A 487 13.35 -14.26 -46.21
C SER A 487 12.68 -14.81 -44.95
N ALA A 488 12.13 -16.02 -45.10
CA ALA A 488 11.63 -16.87 -44.02
C ALA A 488 12.26 -18.25 -44.13
N ASN A 489 12.00 -19.12 -43.15
CA ASN A 489 12.31 -20.54 -43.24
C ASN A 489 11.61 -21.22 -44.43
N THR A 490 12.28 -22.15 -45.10
CA THR A 490 11.80 -22.78 -46.35
C THR A 490 10.53 -23.61 -46.16
N ASP A 491 10.30 -24.09 -44.95
CA ASP A 491 9.14 -24.86 -44.51
C ASP A 491 7.99 -23.99 -43.96
N LEU A 492 8.02 -22.66 -44.14
CA LEU A 492 7.03 -21.70 -43.60
C LEU A 492 5.56 -22.14 -43.73
N SER A 493 5.16 -22.66 -44.90
CA SER A 493 3.78 -23.07 -45.18
C SER A 493 3.39 -24.41 -44.54
N THR A 494 4.36 -25.25 -44.19
CA THR A 494 4.16 -26.63 -43.69
C THR A 494 4.50 -26.81 -42.22
N ALA A 495 5.37 -25.95 -41.67
CA ALA A 495 5.76 -25.94 -40.26
C ALA A 495 4.75 -25.22 -39.35
N ASN A 496 3.68 -24.64 -39.91
CA ASN A 496 2.73 -23.77 -39.19
C ASN A 496 1.29 -24.16 -39.52
N THR A 497 0.37 -23.81 -38.61
CA THR A 497 -1.07 -24.05 -38.79
C THR A 497 -1.76 -22.73 -39.12
N PHE A 498 -2.55 -22.71 -40.19
CA PHE A 498 -3.26 -21.52 -40.64
C PHE A 498 -4.78 -21.75 -40.63
N GLU A 499 -5.55 -20.75 -40.17
CA GLU A 499 -7.00 -20.88 -40.01
C GLU A 499 -7.72 -19.54 -40.25
N ALA A 500 -8.78 -19.51 -41.05
CA ALA A 500 -9.66 -18.35 -41.23
C ALA A 500 -8.94 -17.02 -41.58
N ASN A 501 -7.90 -17.06 -42.42
CA ASN A 501 -7.26 -15.86 -42.96
C ASN A 501 -8.06 -15.34 -44.18
N ALA A 502 -8.22 -14.02 -44.30
CA ALA A 502 -9.03 -13.40 -45.35
C ALA A 502 -8.39 -13.45 -46.76
N GLN A 503 -7.07 -13.67 -46.83
CA GLN A 503 -6.33 -13.92 -48.06
C GLN A 503 -5.50 -15.21 -47.93
N THR A 504 -4.60 -15.50 -48.89
CA THR A 504 -3.78 -16.71 -48.83
C THR A 504 -2.92 -16.75 -47.57
N ASN A 505 -2.69 -17.96 -47.05
CA ASN A 505 -1.94 -18.18 -45.81
C ASN A 505 -0.53 -17.59 -45.85
N VAL A 506 0.13 -17.68 -47.01
CA VAL A 506 1.45 -17.12 -47.25
C VAL A 506 1.46 -16.41 -48.61
N LEU A 507 2.13 -15.26 -48.68
CA LEU A 507 2.55 -14.58 -49.91
C LEU A 507 4.04 -14.30 -49.82
N ILE A 508 4.82 -14.76 -50.81
CA ILE A 508 6.24 -14.45 -50.96
C ILE A 508 6.41 -13.78 -52.33
N GLU A 509 6.88 -12.52 -52.33
CA GLU A 509 7.27 -11.81 -53.54
C GLU A 509 8.67 -12.28 -53.98
N LYS A 510 8.83 -12.53 -55.28
CA LYS A 510 10.03 -13.14 -55.90
C LYS A 510 10.75 -12.17 -56.83
#